data_AF-A0A2V8SWW6-F1
#
_entry.id   AF-A0A2V8SWW6-F1
#
_cell.length_a   1.000
_cell.length_b   1.000
_cell.length_c   1.000
_cell.angle_alpha   90.00
_cell.angle_beta   90.00
_cell.angle_gamma   90.00
#
_symmetry.space_group_name_H-M   'P 1'
#
loop_
_entity.id
_entity.type
_entity.pdbx_description
1 polymer ?
#
loop_
_entity_poly.entity_id
_entity_poly.type
_entity_poly.pdbx_seq_one_letter_code
_entity_poly.pdbx_strand_id
1 'polypeptide(L)'
;MNVRRMTLRTTLPVFALAVVIAWASAPTAAAQDQTKKSLYERLGGYNAIAAVVDDFIGKLISDKQFERFFVGHSTDSKKRIRQHILDQFCAAAGGPCIYTGRTMKDSHA
;
A
#
# COMPACT_ATOMS: atom_id res chain seq x y z
N MET A 1 83.90 -39.18 -13.14
CA MET A 1 82.87 -40.25 -13.18
C MET A 1 81.52 -39.64 -12.86
N ASN A 2 80.53 -39.90 -13.73
CA ASN A 2 79.08 -39.82 -13.55
C ASN A 2 78.38 -38.52 -13.11
N VAL A 3 77.94 -37.77 -14.12
CA VAL A 3 76.54 -37.38 -14.43
C VAL A 3 75.56 -37.23 -13.27
N ARG A 4 74.91 -36.05 -13.14
CA ARG A 4 73.45 -35.87 -13.24
C ARG A 4 72.97 -34.40 -13.14
N ARG A 5 72.47 -33.94 -14.30
CA ARG A 5 71.21 -33.18 -14.51
C ARG A 5 71.03 -31.80 -13.84
N MET A 6 71.37 -30.77 -14.62
CA MET A 6 70.48 -29.71 -15.14
C MET A 6 69.03 -29.71 -14.63
N THR A 7 68.56 -28.60 -14.04
CA THR A 7 67.36 -27.86 -14.51
C THR A 7 67.18 -26.50 -13.82
N LEU A 8 67.03 -25.52 -14.70
CA LEU A 8 66.66 -24.10 -14.59
C LEU A 8 65.28 -23.88 -13.95
N ARG A 9 65.10 -22.77 -13.21
CA ARG A 9 63.78 -22.15 -12.84
C ARG A 9 64.02 -20.64 -12.69
N THR A 10 64.12 -19.81 -13.74
CA THR A 10 63.07 -19.25 -14.63
C THR A 10 61.76 -18.78 -13.98
N THR A 11 61.71 -17.45 -13.78
CA THR A 11 60.64 -16.48 -14.07
C THR A 11 59.24 -16.62 -13.45
N LEU A 12 58.89 -15.61 -12.66
CA LEU A 12 57.58 -15.25 -12.11
C LEU A 12 56.45 -15.27 -13.17
N PRO A 13 55.25 -15.81 -12.87
CA PRO A 13 54.13 -15.75 -13.79
C PRO A 13 53.37 -14.41 -13.67
N VAL A 14 53.37 -13.69 -14.79
CA VAL A 14 52.46 -12.60 -15.14
C VAL A 14 51.04 -13.17 -15.29
N PHE A 15 50.28 -13.34 -14.22
CA PHE A 15 48.86 -13.74 -14.31
C PHE A 15 48.09 -13.30 -13.05
N ALA A 16 47.73 -12.02 -12.95
CA ALA A 16 46.77 -11.55 -11.94
C ALA A 16 45.98 -10.32 -12.45
N LEU A 17 45.48 -10.37 -13.69
CA LEU A 17 44.67 -9.28 -14.25
C LEU A 17 43.58 -9.82 -15.19
N ALA A 18 42.71 -10.72 -14.71
CA ALA A 18 41.58 -11.20 -15.53
C ALA A 18 40.36 -11.76 -14.76
N VAL A 19 40.15 -11.41 -13.49
CA VAL A 19 38.99 -11.93 -12.71
C VAL A 19 38.30 -10.85 -11.87
N VAL A 20 37.99 -9.69 -12.45
CA VAL A 20 37.18 -8.65 -11.76
C VAL A 20 36.00 -8.14 -12.61
N ILE A 21 35.82 -8.60 -13.86
CA ILE A 21 34.82 -8.01 -14.78
C ILE A 21 33.55 -8.87 -14.96
N ALA A 22 33.38 -9.98 -14.23
CA ALA A 22 32.31 -10.95 -14.54
C ALA A 22 31.20 -11.12 -13.48
N TRP A 23 31.11 -10.27 -12.45
CA TRP A 23 30.08 -10.40 -11.40
C TRP A 23 29.25 -9.13 -11.14
N ALA A 24 29.16 -8.23 -12.12
CA ALA A 24 28.36 -7.00 -12.00
C ALA A 24 27.03 -7.04 -12.79
N SER A 25 26.68 -8.18 -13.40
CA SER A 25 25.49 -8.31 -14.24
C SER A 25 24.52 -9.34 -13.68
N ALA A 26 24.22 -9.30 -12.39
CA ALA A 26 22.96 -9.86 -11.94
C ALA A 26 21.87 -8.94 -12.51
N PRO A 27 20.88 -9.44 -13.28
CA PRO A 27 19.69 -8.64 -13.54
C PRO A 27 19.12 -8.33 -12.17
N THR A 28 19.16 -7.05 -11.78
CA THR A 28 18.29 -6.53 -10.74
C THR A 28 16.91 -6.99 -11.16
N ALA A 29 16.38 -8.01 -10.47
CA ALA A 29 15.01 -8.45 -10.67
C ALA A 29 14.20 -7.17 -10.60
N ALA A 30 13.69 -6.74 -11.76
CA ALA A 30 12.93 -5.52 -11.87
C ALA A 30 11.90 -5.62 -10.76
N ALA A 31 12.02 -4.72 -9.77
CA ALA A 31 11.06 -4.61 -8.70
C ALA A 31 9.73 -4.54 -9.42
N GLN A 32 8.92 -5.58 -9.28
CA GLN A 32 7.68 -5.65 -10.04
C GLN A 32 6.85 -4.47 -9.55
N ASP A 33 6.77 -3.43 -10.37
CA ASP A 33 5.79 -2.38 -10.24
C ASP A 33 4.44 -2.98 -10.64
N GLN A 34 4.01 -3.96 -9.86
CA GLN A 34 2.59 -4.30 -9.78
C GLN A 34 1.99 -3.07 -9.13
N THR A 35 1.39 -2.20 -9.93
CA THR A 35 0.50 -1.15 -9.46
C THR A 35 -0.54 -1.84 -8.58
N LYS A 36 -0.25 -1.92 -7.27
CA LYS A 36 -1.10 -2.63 -6.33
C LYS A 36 -2.43 -1.92 -6.37
N LYS A 37 -3.48 -2.66 -6.75
CA LYS A 37 -4.85 -2.18 -6.74
C LYS A 37 -5.10 -1.36 -5.48
N SER A 38 -5.76 -0.22 -5.62
CA SER A 38 -6.09 0.64 -4.49
C SER A 38 -6.93 -0.14 -3.47
N LEU A 39 -6.97 0.34 -2.22
CA LEU A 39 -7.84 -0.29 -1.23
C LEU A 39 -9.31 -0.24 -1.70
N TYR A 40 -9.73 0.86 -2.33
CA TYR A 40 -11.03 1.00 -2.96
C TYR A 40 -11.34 -0.14 -3.95
N GLU A 41 -10.41 -0.45 -4.86
CA GLU A 41 -10.58 -1.55 -5.82
C GLU A 41 -10.63 -2.91 -5.12
N ARG A 42 -9.81 -3.12 -4.10
CA ARG A 42 -9.78 -4.37 -3.32
C ARG A 42 -11.03 -4.57 -2.48
N LEU A 43 -11.66 -3.49 -2.03
CA LEU A 43 -12.91 -3.49 -1.28
C LEU A 43 -14.15 -3.70 -2.17
N GLY A 44 -14.02 -3.64 -3.50
CA GLY A 44 -15.13 -3.81 -4.44
C GLY A 44 -15.77 -2.49 -4.90
N GLY A 45 -15.09 -1.37 -4.69
CA GLY A 45 -15.50 -0.05 -5.17
C GLY A 45 -16.68 0.56 -4.40
N TYR A 46 -17.28 1.60 -4.99
CA TYR A 46 -18.24 2.48 -4.31
C TYR A 46 -19.43 1.73 -3.69
N ASN A 47 -20.08 0.84 -4.45
CA ASN A 47 -21.27 0.14 -3.97
C ASN A 47 -20.97 -0.80 -2.80
N ALA A 48 -19.81 -1.45 -2.79
CA ALA A 48 -19.41 -2.31 -1.69
C ALA A 48 -19.15 -1.48 -0.41
N ILE A 49 -18.47 -0.33 -0.56
CA ILE A 49 -18.25 0.60 0.56
C ILE A 49 -19.59 1.17 1.04
N ALA A 50 -20.50 1.54 0.14
CA ALA A 50 -21.83 2.04 0.47
C ALA A 50 -22.64 1.03 1.30
N ALA A 51 -22.63 -0.25 0.91
CA ALA A 51 -23.30 -1.31 1.66
C ALA A 51 -22.73 -1.45 3.09
N VAL A 52 -21.41 -1.38 3.24
CA VAL A 52 -20.76 -1.42 4.57
C VAL A 52 -21.14 -0.19 5.41
N VAL A 53 -21.15 1.01 4.81
CA VAL A 53 -21.52 2.25 5.50
C VAL A 53 -22.98 2.20 5.97
N ASP A 54 -23.87 1.63 5.16
CA ASP A 54 -25.29 1.50 5.50
C ASP A 54 -25.53 0.60 6.70
N ASP A 55 -24.90 -0.59 6.68
CA ASP A 55 -24.96 -1.53 7.78
C ASP A 55 -24.31 -0.95 9.05
N PHE A 56 -23.16 -0.29 8.91
CA PHE A 56 -22.47 0.38 10.02
C PHE A 56 -23.33 1.46 10.68
N ILE A 57 -23.91 2.38 9.91
CA ILE A 57 -24.75 3.46 10.45
C ILE A 57 -26.02 2.88 11.08
N GLY A 58 -26.63 1.87 10.44
CA GLY A 58 -27.81 1.19 11.00
C GLY A 58 -27.54 0.60 12.38
N LYS A 59 -26.39 -0.07 12.54
CA LYS A 59 -25.93 -0.59 13.85
C LYS A 59 -25.66 0.53 14.84
N LEU A 60 -24.95 1.57 14.43
CA LEU A 60 -24.53 2.66 15.30
C LEU A 60 -25.71 3.48 15.84
N ILE A 61 -26.75 3.72 15.02
CA ILE A 61 -27.97 4.42 15.46
C ILE A 61 -28.80 3.55 16.41
N SER A 62 -28.77 2.23 16.23
CA SER A 62 -29.56 1.30 17.04
C SER A 62 -28.88 0.93 18.37
N ASP A 63 -27.61 1.29 18.53
CA ASP A 63 -26.83 0.99 19.73
C ASP A 63 -27.14 2.00 20.86
N LYS A 64 -27.46 1.49 22.05
CA LYS A 64 -27.80 2.29 23.24
C LYS A 64 -26.70 3.23 23.72
N GLN A 65 -25.43 2.88 23.47
CA GLN A 65 -24.31 3.73 23.82
C GLN A 65 -24.16 4.92 22.86
N PHE A 66 -24.66 4.81 21.62
CA PHE A 66 -24.44 5.80 20.56
C PHE A 66 -25.71 6.51 20.08
N GLU A 67 -26.90 5.99 20.36
CA GLU A 67 -28.18 6.52 19.83
C GLU A 67 -28.35 8.02 20.11
N ARG A 68 -27.87 8.50 21.27
CA ARG A 68 -27.97 9.91 21.70
C ARG A 68 -27.34 10.90 20.71
N PHE A 69 -26.33 10.50 19.95
CA PHE A 69 -25.66 11.38 18.98
C PHE A 69 -26.48 11.62 17.71
N PHE A 70 -27.52 10.82 17.48
CA PHE A 70 -28.36 10.88 16.27
C PHE A 70 -29.79 11.34 16.58
N VAL A 71 -30.11 11.60 17.85
CA VAL A 71 -31.38 12.17 18.28
C VAL A 71 -31.52 13.60 17.73
N GLY A 72 -32.70 13.95 17.24
CA GLY A 72 -33.00 15.29 16.70
C GLY A 72 -32.57 15.52 15.26
N HIS A 73 -31.82 14.60 14.64
CA HIS A 73 -31.51 14.70 13.21
C HIS A 73 -32.74 14.44 12.34
N SER A 74 -33.02 15.36 11.42
CA SER A 74 -34.02 15.16 10.37
C SER A 74 -33.60 14.03 9.41
N THR A 75 -34.56 13.49 8.66
CA THR A 75 -34.29 12.49 7.61
C THR A 75 -33.24 12.97 6.61
N ASP A 76 -33.28 14.24 6.22
CA ASP A 76 -32.32 14.81 5.27
C ASP A 76 -30.93 14.97 5.90
N SER A 77 -30.86 15.34 7.18
CA SER A 77 -29.59 15.37 7.90
C SER A 77 -28.95 13.98 7.97
N LYS A 78 -29.74 12.93 8.24
CA LYS A 78 -29.26 11.54 8.26
C LYS A 78 -28.75 11.09 6.88
N LYS A 79 -29.46 11.42 5.80
CA LYS A 79 -29.01 11.14 4.42
C LYS A 79 -27.68 11.85 4.10
N ARG A 80 -27.54 13.11 4.52
CA ARG A 80 -26.30 13.87 4.32
C ARG A 80 -25.13 13.30 5.11
N ILE A 81 -25.36 12.91 6.38
CA ILE A 81 -24.35 12.26 7.22
C ILE A 81 -23.89 10.95 6.57
N ARG A 82 -24.83 10.11 6.12
CA ARG A 82 -24.51 8.88 5.38
C ARG A 82 -23.62 9.16 4.18
N GLN A 83 -23.99 10.13 3.33
CA GLN A 83 -23.20 10.45 2.14
C GLN A 83 -21.79 10.93 2.51
N HIS A 84 -21.67 11.78 3.53
CA HIS A 84 -20.36 12.26 4.00
C HIS A 84 -19.46 11.13 4.51
N ILE A 85 -20.01 10.15 5.24
CA ILE A 85 -19.25 8.99 5.71
C ILE A 85 -18.79 8.13 4.53
N LEU A 86 -19.68 7.90 3.56
CA LEU A 86 -19.36 7.17 2.33
C LEU A 86 -18.26 7.85 1.51
N ASP A 87 -18.38 9.16 1.28
CA ASP A 87 -17.38 9.93 0.52
C ASP A 87 -16.03 9.94 1.26
N GLN A 88 -16.04 10.09 2.59
CA GLN A 88 -14.85 10.02 3.42
C GLN A 88 -14.16 8.66 3.28
N PHE A 89 -14.90 7.55 3.35
CA PHE A 89 -14.35 6.20 3.26
C PHE A 89 -13.86 5.88 1.84
N CYS A 90 -14.63 6.28 0.83
CA CYS A 90 -14.25 6.13 -0.57
C CYS A 90 -12.94 6.88 -0.86
N ALA A 91 -12.85 8.16 -0.48
CA ALA A 91 -11.65 8.96 -0.68
C ALA A 91 -10.45 8.40 0.10
N ALA A 92 -10.65 8.04 1.38
CA ALA A 92 -9.59 7.46 2.21
C ALA A 92 -9.08 6.10 1.69
N ALA A 93 -9.93 5.32 1.03
CA ALA A 93 -9.56 4.05 0.39
C ALA A 93 -8.80 4.25 -0.96
N GLY A 94 -8.60 5.49 -1.41
CA GLY A 94 -8.00 5.79 -2.71
C GLY A 94 -8.98 5.66 -3.88
N GLY A 95 -10.28 5.79 -3.60
CA GLY A 95 -11.32 5.86 -4.61
C GLY A 95 -11.48 7.28 -5.20
N PRO A 96 -12.28 7.43 -6.27
CA PRO A 96 -12.41 8.68 -7.01
C PRO A 96 -13.31 9.72 -6.32
N CYS A 97 -13.86 9.42 -5.13
CA CYS A 97 -14.81 10.32 -4.45
C CYS A 97 -14.09 11.53 -3.85
N ILE A 98 -14.80 12.66 -3.81
CA ILE A 98 -14.33 13.89 -3.18
C ILE A 98 -15.14 14.12 -1.91
N TYR A 99 -14.49 14.07 -0.76
CA TYR A 99 -15.12 14.44 0.50
C TYR A 99 -15.25 15.97 0.60
N THR A 100 -16.49 16.46 0.76
CA THR A 100 -16.82 17.89 0.81
C THR A 100 -17.32 18.35 2.18
N GLY A 101 -17.19 17.49 3.20
CA GLY A 101 -17.57 17.80 4.56
C GLY A 101 -16.52 18.65 5.30
N ARG A 102 -16.82 18.93 6.57
CA ARG A 102 -15.89 19.61 7.48
C ARG A 102 -14.72 18.70 7.83
N THR A 103 -13.63 19.25 8.36
CA THR A 103 -12.54 18.39 8.86
C THR A 103 -13.05 17.46 9.96
N MET A 104 -12.39 16.31 10.16
CA MET A 104 -12.76 15.39 11.25
C MET A 104 -12.64 16.03 12.62
N LYS A 105 -11.68 16.95 12.80
CA LYS A 105 -11.51 17.72 14.04
C LYS A 105 -12.73 18.62 14.27
N ASP A 106 -13.14 19.40 13.28
CA ASP A 106 -14.27 20.33 13.43
C ASP A 106 -15.62 19.61 13.51
N SER A 107 -15.71 18.39 13.00
CA SER A 107 -16.93 17.58 13.03
C SER A 107 -17.18 16.89 14.37
N HIS A 108 -16.13 16.67 15.19
CA HIS A 108 -16.20 15.90 16.44
C HIS A 108 -15.58 16.66 17.64
N ALA A 109 -15.44 17.98 17.53
CA ALA A 109 -14.92 18.85 18.58
C ALA A 109 -15.86 18.98 19.77
#